data_AF-A0A258FCR8-F1
#
_entry.id   AF-A0A258FCR8-F1
#
_cell.length_a   1.000
_cell.length_b   1.000
_cell.length_c   1.000
_cell.angle_alpha   90.00
_cell.angle_beta   90.00
_cell.angle_gamma   90.00
#
_symmetry.space_group_name_H-M   'P 1'
#
loop_
_entity.id
_entity.type
_entity.pdbx_description
1 polymer ?
#
loop_
_entity_poly.entity_id
_entity_poly.type
_entity_poly.pdbx_seq_one_letter_code
_entity_poly.pdbx_strand_id
1 'polypeptide(L)'
;MPRPLHHRPAPARRLARRPEGRLQVRRGRAALSRDHRRRYPRDHRTEPAAPSEGTRRGHDDLQPARLDHGPSRRRRGRVPGLVAGVQRPDRAGLRSLSRDGFIGCNLNPDPGGGHFTAPPLTDRFWYPFYEAMVELDVPAMIHVSGSCNPGLHATGAFYIAADTIAFMQLIQGDLFKDFPTLRLIIPHGGGAVPYHWGRYRGLADMLKQPPLEEHLMDNVFFDTCVYHQPGVDLLTTVIETPNILFGSEMVGAVRGIDPRTGHYFDDTKRYIDNAPITDAQRHAIFEGNARRVFPRLDAKLKERGL
;
A
#
# COMPACT_ATOMS: atom_id res chain seq x y z
N MET A 1 -62.85 23.56 10.98
CA MET A 1 -63.95 23.41 11.96
C MET A 1 -65.25 23.35 11.15
N PRO A 2 -66.20 22.46 11.46
CA PRO A 2 -66.65 22.21 12.82
C PRO A 2 -66.44 20.77 13.36
N ARG A 3 -66.12 20.82 14.64
CA ARG A 3 -66.04 19.85 15.76
C ARG A 3 -67.49 19.46 16.23
N PRO A 4 -67.72 18.79 17.38
CA PRO A 4 -67.45 17.40 17.82
C PRO A 4 -68.65 16.81 18.66
N LEU A 5 -68.37 15.86 19.58
CA LEU A 5 -69.12 15.51 20.84
C LEU A 5 -70.19 14.40 20.76
N HIS A 6 -70.47 13.54 21.75
CA HIS A 6 -69.98 13.18 23.11
C HIS A 6 -70.60 11.77 23.39
N HIS A 7 -70.02 10.84 24.17
CA HIS A 7 -70.35 10.65 25.59
C HIS A 7 -69.50 9.51 26.23
N ARG A 8 -69.12 9.75 27.50
CA ARG A 8 -68.50 8.88 28.53
C ARG A 8 -69.60 8.17 29.39
N PRO A 9 -69.35 7.44 30.52
CA PRO A 9 -68.35 6.41 30.90
C PRO A 9 -68.92 5.17 31.72
N ALA A 10 -68.08 4.11 31.89
CA ALA A 10 -67.84 3.16 33.03
C ALA A 10 -69.00 2.43 33.80
N PRO A 11 -68.79 1.20 34.38
CA PRO A 11 -67.95 1.04 35.58
C PRO A 11 -67.07 -0.23 35.66
N ALA A 12 -66.11 -0.18 36.59
CA ALA A 12 -65.20 -1.25 36.98
C ALA A 12 -65.69 -2.01 38.23
N ARG A 13 -65.31 -3.30 38.39
CA ARG A 13 -65.04 -4.01 39.67
C ARG A 13 -64.09 -5.19 39.36
N ARG A 14 -62.80 -5.10 39.77
CA ARG A 14 -62.10 -5.85 40.87
C ARG A 14 -62.10 -7.38 40.68
N LEU A 15 -61.03 -8.17 40.84
CA LEU A 15 -59.66 -8.04 41.40
C LEU A 15 -58.97 -9.40 41.16
N ALA A 16 -57.67 -9.45 40.80
CA ALA A 16 -56.66 -10.33 41.44
C ALA A 16 -55.27 -10.29 40.73
N ARG A 17 -54.34 -9.59 41.38
CA ARG A 17 -52.92 -9.94 41.68
C ARG A 17 -52.01 -10.59 40.60
N ARG A 18 -51.11 -9.75 40.07
CA ARG A 18 -49.62 -9.82 39.90
C ARG A 18 -48.88 -11.19 39.82
N PRO A 19 -47.66 -11.27 39.23
CA PRO A 19 -46.79 -10.18 38.76
C PRO A 19 -46.22 -10.30 37.33
N GLU A 20 -45.72 -9.14 36.90
CA GLU A 20 -45.02 -8.82 35.65
C GLU A 20 -43.65 -9.49 35.56
N GLY A 21 -43.38 -10.16 34.44
CA GLY A 21 -42.04 -10.43 33.93
C GLY A 21 -41.65 -9.37 32.90
N ARG A 22 -40.93 -8.32 33.33
CA ARG A 22 -40.26 -7.38 32.42
C ARG A 22 -39.04 -8.07 31.80
N LEU A 23 -39.02 -8.15 30.48
CA LEU A 23 -37.80 -8.37 29.70
C LEU A 23 -36.91 -7.12 29.88
N GLN A 24 -35.86 -7.23 30.70
CA GLN A 24 -34.77 -6.26 30.73
C GLN A 24 -33.51 -6.92 30.18
N VAL A 25 -33.01 -6.34 29.10
CA VAL A 25 -31.68 -6.56 28.53
C VAL A 25 -30.65 -6.36 29.64
N ARG A 26 -29.98 -7.44 30.06
CA ARG A 26 -28.81 -7.39 30.95
C ARG A 26 -27.56 -7.72 30.15
N ARG A 27 -26.68 -6.72 30.06
CA ARG A 27 -25.27 -6.83 29.70
C ARG A 27 -24.61 -7.87 30.60
N GLY A 28 -24.04 -8.91 30.00
CA GLY A 28 -23.16 -9.85 30.69
C GLY A 28 -21.81 -9.19 31.01
N ARG A 29 -21.53 -9.00 32.30
CA ARG A 29 -20.18 -8.91 32.85
C ARG A 29 -19.89 -10.23 33.57
N ALA A 30 -18.75 -10.84 33.25
CA ALA A 30 -18.02 -11.80 34.08
C ALA A 30 -16.56 -11.73 33.62
N ALA A 31 -15.51 -11.68 34.44
CA ALA A 31 -15.32 -11.44 35.85
C ALA A 31 -13.87 -10.90 35.97
N LEU A 32 -13.66 -9.84 36.74
CA LEU A 32 -12.33 -9.31 37.05
C LEU A 32 -11.80 -10.03 38.30
N SER A 33 -10.74 -10.82 38.15
CA SER A 33 -9.93 -11.28 39.27
C SER A 33 -8.80 -10.29 39.54
N ARG A 34 -8.54 -10.09 40.83
CA ARG A 34 -7.71 -9.05 41.44
C ARG A 34 -6.23 -9.43 41.52
N ASP A 35 -5.41 -8.40 41.31
CA ASP A 35 -4.25 -8.02 42.12
C ASP A 35 -2.94 -8.84 42.01
N HIS A 36 -2.03 -8.31 41.18
CA HIS A 36 -0.62 -8.32 41.51
C HIS A 36 -0.02 -6.93 41.25
N ARG A 37 -0.01 -6.09 42.29
CA ARG A 37 0.97 -5.00 42.42
C ARG A 37 2.39 -5.59 42.36
N ARG A 38 3.08 -5.42 41.23
CA ARG A 38 4.54 -5.47 41.21
C ARG A 38 5.09 -4.05 41.07
N ARG A 39 5.85 -3.67 42.09
CA ARG A 39 6.64 -2.44 42.19
C ARG A 39 7.59 -2.35 40.99
N TYR A 40 7.61 -1.21 40.31
CA TYR A 40 8.69 -0.85 39.38
C TYR A 40 9.87 -0.31 40.20
N PRO A 41 11.07 -0.89 40.14
CA PRO A 41 12.28 -0.14 40.42
C PRO A 41 12.60 0.72 39.19
N ARG A 42 12.77 2.03 39.40
CA ARG A 42 13.56 2.87 38.51
C ARG A 42 15.01 2.43 38.68
N ASP A 43 15.66 2.03 37.60
CA ASP A 43 17.09 2.20 37.46
C ASP A 43 17.40 2.74 36.07
N HIS A 44 18.09 3.87 36.07
CA HIS A 44 18.65 4.54 34.91
C HIS A 44 20.04 3.98 34.61
N ARG A 45 20.41 4.05 33.31
CA ARG A 45 21.73 3.77 32.68
C ARG A 45 21.88 2.29 32.30
N THR A 46 22.28 1.91 31.08
CA THR A 46 23.33 2.45 30.20
C THR A 46 23.09 2.04 28.72
N GLU A 47 23.38 2.97 27.80
CA GLU A 47 23.73 2.87 26.36
C GLU A 47 22.84 2.06 25.37
N PRO A 48 22.44 2.66 24.21
CA PRO A 48 21.85 1.89 23.12
C PRO A 48 22.92 1.07 22.40
N ALA A 49 22.65 -0.23 22.23
CA ALA A 49 23.49 -1.12 21.45
C ALA A 49 23.67 -0.59 20.02
N ALA A 50 24.91 -0.58 19.55
CA ALA A 50 25.25 -0.21 18.17
C ALA A 50 24.52 -1.17 17.19
N PRO A 51 23.90 -0.66 16.12
CA PRO A 51 23.25 -1.52 15.13
C PRO A 51 24.32 -2.35 14.41
N SER A 52 24.09 -3.66 14.33
CA SER A 52 25.00 -4.60 13.67
C SER A 52 25.15 -4.25 12.19
N GLU A 53 26.39 -4.19 11.69
CA GLU A 53 26.73 -3.81 10.31
C GLU A 53 26.10 -4.72 9.22
N GLY A 54 25.50 -5.85 9.62
CA GLY A 54 24.86 -6.82 8.73
C GLY A 54 23.43 -6.50 8.26
N THR A 55 22.71 -5.56 8.90
CA THR A 55 21.30 -5.25 8.53
C THR A 55 21.16 -4.24 7.39
N ARG A 56 22.25 -3.58 6.98
CA ARG A 56 22.22 -2.47 6.01
C ARG A 56 22.24 -2.89 4.53
N ARG A 57 22.41 -4.17 4.20
CA ARG A 57 22.66 -4.63 2.81
C ARG A 57 21.63 -5.61 2.23
N GLY A 58 20.51 -5.85 2.90
CA GLY A 58 19.66 -7.02 2.59
C GLY A 58 18.30 -6.81 1.94
N HIS A 59 17.76 -5.58 1.88
CA HIS A 59 16.31 -5.39 1.67
C HIS A 59 15.89 -4.51 0.48
N ASP A 60 16.83 -3.99 -0.32
CA ASP A 60 16.50 -2.96 -1.33
C ASP A 60 16.39 -3.48 -2.78
N ASP A 61 16.52 -4.80 -3.01
CA ASP A 61 16.45 -5.42 -4.36
C ASP A 61 15.04 -5.95 -4.67
N LEU A 62 14.12 -5.08 -5.10
CA LEU A 62 12.87 -5.52 -5.74
C LEU A 62 13.15 -5.89 -7.21
N GLN A 63 13.06 -7.18 -7.52
CA GLN A 63 13.11 -7.68 -8.90
C GLN A 63 11.75 -7.44 -9.55
N PRO A 64 11.63 -6.81 -10.73
CA PRO A 64 10.38 -6.87 -11.47
C PRO A 64 10.05 -8.33 -11.80
N ALA A 65 8.74 -8.60 -11.88
CA ALA A 65 8.17 -9.91 -12.13
C ALA A 65 8.97 -10.68 -13.18
N ARG A 66 9.53 -11.82 -12.78
CA ARG A 66 10.18 -12.75 -13.71
C ARG A 66 9.11 -13.29 -14.66
N LEU A 67 9.25 -12.99 -15.94
CA LEU A 67 8.46 -13.59 -17.02
C LEU A 67 8.94 -15.00 -17.40
N ASP A 68 9.58 -15.75 -16.49
CA ASP A 68 10.12 -17.08 -16.80
C ASP A 68 9.39 -18.16 -15.99
N HIS A 69 8.45 -18.84 -16.65
CA HIS A 69 7.68 -19.95 -16.12
C HIS A 69 8.50 -21.25 -16.24
N GLY A 70 9.19 -21.65 -15.17
CA GLY A 70 9.81 -22.97 -15.10
C GLY A 70 10.53 -23.29 -13.78
N PRO A 71 10.49 -24.54 -13.30
CA PRO A 71 11.17 -24.94 -12.07
C PRO A 71 12.62 -25.31 -12.40
N SER A 72 13.55 -24.34 -12.42
CA SER A 72 14.97 -24.70 -12.31
C SER A 72 15.83 -23.61 -11.68
N ARG A 73 16.42 -23.96 -10.52
CA ARG A 73 17.51 -23.24 -9.88
C ARG A 73 18.78 -23.42 -10.70
N ARG A 74 19.17 -22.49 -11.58
CA ARG A 74 20.57 -22.37 -12.05
C ARG A 74 21.00 -20.91 -12.29
N ARG A 75 22.23 -20.64 -11.80
CA ARG A 75 23.17 -19.52 -11.99
C ARG A 75 22.60 -18.12 -12.30
N ARG A 76 22.89 -17.20 -11.36
CA ARG A 76 22.78 -15.74 -11.47
C ARG A 76 23.66 -15.20 -12.62
N GLY A 77 23.13 -15.18 -13.85
CA GLY A 77 23.58 -14.28 -14.91
C GLY A 77 22.93 -12.90 -14.73
N ARG A 78 23.57 -11.81 -15.15
CA ARG A 78 22.99 -10.45 -15.11
C ARG A 78 21.67 -10.45 -15.89
N VAL A 79 20.56 -10.31 -15.18
CA VAL A 79 19.20 -10.28 -15.74
C VAL A 79 18.87 -8.85 -16.19
N PRO A 80 18.33 -8.63 -17.41
CA PRO A 80 17.78 -7.34 -17.80
C PRO A 80 16.58 -6.98 -16.92
N GLY A 81 16.51 -5.73 -16.42
CA GLY A 81 15.34 -5.24 -15.67
C GLY A 81 15.59 -4.96 -14.20
N LEU A 82 16.84 -4.85 -13.73
CA LEU A 82 17.06 -4.41 -12.35
C LEU A 82 16.47 -2.99 -12.12
N VAL A 83 15.74 -2.82 -11.02
CA VAL A 83 15.34 -1.53 -10.45
C VAL A 83 16.34 -1.20 -9.36
N ALA A 84 16.88 0.02 -9.37
CA ALA A 84 17.92 0.40 -8.42
C ALA A 84 17.32 1.01 -7.16
N GLY A 85 17.73 0.54 -5.99
CA GLY A 85 17.45 1.22 -4.73
C GLY A 85 18.18 2.56 -4.64
N VAL A 86 17.45 3.68 -4.67
CA VAL A 86 18.00 5.02 -4.45
C VAL A 86 17.55 5.50 -3.08
N GLN A 87 18.41 5.34 -2.07
CA GLN A 87 18.11 5.70 -0.68
C GLN A 87 18.02 7.23 -0.46
N ARG A 88 18.58 8.04 -1.37
CA ARG A 88 18.47 9.51 -1.37
C ARG A 88 18.34 10.03 -2.81
N PRO A 89 17.49 11.04 -3.08
CA PRO A 89 17.32 11.59 -4.41
C PRO A 89 18.65 12.20 -4.90
N ASP A 90 19.36 11.45 -5.73
CA ASP A 90 20.63 11.87 -6.32
C ASP A 90 20.54 11.74 -7.85
N ARG A 91 20.61 12.89 -8.52
CA ARG A 91 20.60 12.99 -9.98
C ARG A 91 21.80 12.29 -10.61
N ALA A 92 22.98 12.36 -9.98
CA ALA A 92 24.17 11.70 -10.51
C ALA A 92 24.05 10.18 -10.39
N GLY A 93 23.60 9.69 -9.23
CA GLY A 93 23.27 8.28 -9.00
C GLY A 93 22.26 7.75 -10.02
N LEU A 94 21.13 8.44 -10.22
CA LEU A 94 20.10 7.99 -11.18
C LEU A 94 20.64 7.90 -12.62
N ARG A 95 21.44 8.87 -13.05
CA ARG A 95 22.10 8.85 -14.37
C ARG A 95 23.09 7.70 -14.52
N SER A 96 23.84 7.39 -13.47
CA SER A 96 24.77 6.25 -13.47
C SER A 96 24.00 4.94 -13.67
N LEU A 97 22.94 4.73 -12.87
CA LEU A 97 22.10 3.54 -12.93
C LEU A 97 21.44 3.38 -14.30
N SER A 98 20.99 4.49 -14.89
CA SER A 98 20.48 4.50 -16.26
C SER A 98 21.51 3.97 -17.27
N ARG A 99 22.78 4.36 -17.16
CA ARG A 99 23.85 3.87 -18.07
C ARG A 99 24.13 2.38 -17.89
N ASP A 100 23.93 1.87 -16.67
CA ASP A 100 24.06 0.44 -16.35
C ASP A 100 22.85 -0.40 -16.80
N GLY A 101 21.88 0.22 -17.51
CA GLY A 101 20.75 -0.46 -18.11
C GLY A 101 19.55 -0.69 -17.18
N PHE A 102 19.51 0.00 -16.04
CA PHE A 102 18.35 -0.02 -15.14
C PHE A 102 17.13 0.66 -15.78
N ILE A 103 15.94 0.17 -15.44
CA ILE A 103 14.66 0.58 -16.05
C ILE A 103 13.80 1.46 -15.14
N GLY A 104 14.21 1.64 -13.89
CA GLY A 104 13.48 2.34 -12.83
C GLY A 104 14.33 2.49 -11.58
N CYS A 105 13.79 3.18 -10.57
CA CYS A 105 14.41 3.28 -9.25
C CYS A 105 13.40 3.09 -8.10
N ASN A 106 13.89 2.84 -6.90
CA ASN A 106 13.11 3.03 -5.67
C ASN A 106 13.45 4.41 -5.11
N LEU A 107 12.42 5.17 -4.70
CA LEU A 107 12.54 6.48 -4.09
C LEU A 107 12.05 6.40 -2.64
N ASN A 108 12.95 6.63 -1.68
CA ASN A 108 12.59 6.61 -0.26
C ASN A 108 12.02 7.96 0.20
N PRO A 109 10.72 8.04 0.57
CA PRO A 109 10.10 9.29 1.02
C PRO A 109 10.45 9.66 2.47
N ASP A 110 11.07 8.76 3.24
CA ASP A 110 11.56 9.03 4.61
C ASP A 110 12.95 8.41 4.84
N PRO A 111 14.03 9.02 4.31
CA PRO A 111 15.39 8.52 4.48
C PRO A 111 15.86 8.47 5.96
N GLY A 112 15.18 9.17 6.87
CA GLY A 112 15.43 9.11 8.31
C GLY A 112 14.96 7.81 8.96
N GLY A 113 14.06 7.07 8.32
CA GLY A 113 13.67 5.71 8.71
C GLY A 113 12.82 5.64 9.98
N GLY A 114 11.58 6.14 9.94
CA GLY A 114 10.55 5.88 10.95
C GLY A 114 9.98 7.11 11.63
N HIS A 115 10.14 8.29 11.03
CA HIS A 115 9.69 9.56 11.63
C HIS A 115 9.03 10.52 10.63
N PHE A 116 9.10 10.24 9.32
CA PHE A 116 8.53 11.07 8.26
C PHE A 116 8.94 12.54 8.37
N THR A 117 10.24 12.79 8.59
CA THR A 117 10.79 14.15 8.76
C THR A 117 11.27 14.79 7.46
N ALA A 118 11.28 14.04 6.36
CA ALA A 118 11.61 14.57 5.04
C ALA A 118 10.46 15.43 4.45
N PRO A 119 10.76 16.35 3.52
CA PRO A 119 9.73 17.10 2.80
C PRO A 119 8.74 16.18 2.06
N PRO A 120 7.46 16.57 1.93
CA PRO A 120 6.49 15.78 1.17
C PRO A 120 6.91 15.65 -0.29
N LEU A 121 6.45 14.60 -0.99
CA LEU A 121 6.81 14.33 -2.39
C LEU A 121 6.43 15.48 -3.35
N THR A 122 5.54 16.37 -2.95
CA THR A 122 5.14 17.56 -3.72
C THR A 122 6.10 18.74 -3.57
N ASP A 123 7.06 18.68 -2.63
CA ASP A 123 8.00 19.76 -2.35
C ASP A 123 9.08 19.89 -3.45
N ARG A 124 9.51 21.14 -3.70
CA ARG A 124 10.55 21.46 -4.69
C ARG A 124 11.91 20.82 -4.39
N PHE A 125 12.15 20.39 -3.15
CA PHE A 125 13.29 19.57 -2.78
C PHE A 125 13.51 18.38 -3.72
N TRP A 126 12.43 17.74 -4.21
CA TRP A 126 12.50 16.55 -5.06
C TRP A 126 12.61 16.85 -6.56
N TYR A 127 12.35 18.10 -6.98
CA TYR A 127 12.21 18.44 -8.41
C TYR A 127 13.46 18.13 -9.24
N PRO A 128 14.69 18.40 -8.78
CA PRO A 128 15.89 18.03 -9.55
C PRO A 128 16.01 16.52 -9.81
N PHE A 129 15.43 15.68 -8.95
CA PHE A 129 15.36 14.24 -9.14
C PHE A 129 14.25 13.86 -10.13
N TYR A 130 13.07 14.47 -10.02
CA TYR A 130 11.98 14.26 -10.98
C TYR A 130 12.34 14.69 -12.40
N GLU A 131 13.04 15.82 -12.57
CA GLU A 131 13.60 16.25 -13.85
C GLU A 131 14.49 15.16 -14.46
N ALA A 132 15.33 14.53 -13.64
CA ALA A 132 16.21 13.46 -14.08
C ALA A 132 15.43 12.17 -14.42
N MET A 133 14.38 11.84 -13.66
CA MET A 133 13.50 10.71 -13.96
C MET A 133 12.79 10.89 -15.31
N VAL A 134 12.25 12.09 -15.55
CA VAL A 134 11.57 12.45 -16.81
C VAL A 134 12.56 12.42 -17.98
N GLU A 135 13.75 13.02 -17.84
CA GLU A 135 14.78 13.01 -18.88
C GLU A 135 15.23 11.60 -19.25
N LEU A 136 15.32 10.71 -18.26
CA LEU A 136 15.75 9.32 -18.46
C LEU A 136 14.60 8.39 -18.84
N ASP A 137 13.36 8.87 -18.78
CA ASP A 137 12.11 8.14 -18.99
C ASP A 137 11.99 6.88 -18.09
N VAL A 138 12.22 7.06 -16.79
CA VAL A 138 12.16 5.99 -15.78
C VAL A 138 11.16 6.29 -14.67
N PRO A 139 10.33 5.31 -14.25
CA PRO A 139 9.45 5.47 -13.09
C PRO A 139 10.21 5.28 -11.78
N ALA A 140 9.57 5.67 -10.66
CA ALA A 140 10.04 5.34 -9.31
C ALA A 140 8.98 4.56 -8.53
N MET A 141 9.41 3.53 -7.79
CA MET A 141 8.61 2.94 -6.73
C MET A 141 8.85 3.69 -5.42
N ILE A 142 7.80 4.19 -4.79
CA ILE A 142 7.88 4.84 -3.48
C ILE A 142 8.09 3.75 -2.43
N HIS A 143 9.25 3.74 -1.78
CA HIS A 143 9.59 2.64 -0.88
C HIS A 143 10.50 3.10 0.27
N VAL A 144 10.01 2.99 1.50
CA VAL A 144 10.83 3.21 2.71
C VAL A 144 11.71 1.99 3.00
N SER A 145 12.57 2.04 4.02
CA SER A 145 13.45 0.92 4.40
C SER A 145 13.18 0.48 5.85
N GLY A 146 14.18 -0.07 6.54
CA GLY A 146 14.07 -0.40 7.95
C GLY A 146 13.64 0.80 8.81
N SER A 147 12.86 0.53 9.85
CA SER A 147 12.47 1.52 10.84
C SER A 147 13.43 1.47 12.03
N CYS A 148 13.91 2.64 12.49
CA CYS A 148 14.61 2.77 13.77
C CYS A 148 13.66 3.14 14.92
N ASN A 149 12.35 3.30 14.64
CA ASN A 149 11.35 3.66 15.62
C ASN A 149 10.72 2.39 16.24
N PRO A 150 10.82 2.18 17.57
CA PRO A 150 10.31 0.97 18.23
C PRO A 150 8.78 0.83 18.17
N GLY A 151 8.05 1.93 17.90
CA GLY A 151 6.60 1.91 17.69
C GLY A 151 6.17 1.54 16.26
N LEU A 152 7.12 1.40 15.33
CA LEU A 152 6.85 1.15 13.91
C LEU A 152 7.59 -0.10 13.42
N HIS A 153 6.89 -1.24 13.38
CA HIS A 153 7.41 -2.43 12.72
C HIS A 153 7.62 -2.14 11.22
N ALA A 154 8.80 -2.44 10.68
CA ALA A 154 9.18 -2.03 9.32
C ALA A 154 8.20 -2.50 8.24
N THR A 155 8.16 -3.80 7.97
CA THR A 155 7.38 -4.37 6.86
C THR A 155 5.87 -4.49 7.14
N GLY A 156 5.46 -4.33 8.40
CA GLY A 156 4.07 -4.56 8.83
C GLY A 156 3.32 -3.30 9.26
N ALA A 157 4.01 -2.17 9.36
CA ALA A 157 3.41 -0.90 9.74
C ALA A 157 4.04 0.26 8.96
N PHE A 158 5.37 0.42 9.00
CA PHE A 158 6.04 1.57 8.37
C PHE A 158 5.85 1.60 6.86
N TYR A 159 5.92 0.44 6.19
CA TYR A 159 5.70 0.32 4.74
C TYR A 159 4.29 0.80 4.36
N ILE A 160 3.27 0.17 4.94
CA ILE A 160 1.85 0.48 4.67
C ILE A 160 1.52 1.94 5.01
N ALA A 161 2.09 2.46 6.12
CA ALA A 161 1.92 3.86 6.48
C ALA A 161 2.55 4.80 5.45
N ALA A 162 3.76 4.51 4.99
CA ALA A 162 4.46 5.32 4.00
C ALA A 162 3.72 5.35 2.65
N ASP A 163 3.21 4.21 2.19
CA ASP A 163 2.40 4.11 0.96
C ASP A 163 1.18 5.03 1.02
N THR A 164 0.47 4.95 2.15
CA THR A 164 -0.75 5.71 2.40
C THR A 164 -0.48 7.21 2.52
N ILE A 165 0.60 7.58 3.23
CA ILE A 165 1.05 8.97 3.39
C ILE A 165 1.47 9.55 2.04
N ALA A 166 2.24 8.82 1.24
CA ALA A 166 2.70 9.26 -0.07
C ALA A 166 1.52 9.59 -1.00
N PHE A 167 0.51 8.72 -1.06
CA PHE A 167 -0.69 8.99 -1.87
C PHE A 167 -1.43 10.23 -1.39
N MET A 168 -1.63 10.40 -0.08
CA MET A 168 -2.31 11.58 0.46
C MET A 168 -1.52 12.87 0.21
N GLN A 169 -0.18 12.84 0.29
CA GLN A 169 0.67 13.98 -0.07
C GLN A 169 0.46 14.41 -1.52
N LEU A 170 0.32 13.44 -2.44
CA LEU A 170 0.05 13.72 -3.85
C LEU A 170 -1.34 14.32 -4.06
N ILE A 171 -2.38 13.85 -3.36
CA ILE A 171 -3.71 14.51 -3.38
C ILE A 171 -3.59 15.98 -2.96
N GLN A 172 -2.82 16.27 -1.91
CA GLN A 172 -2.73 17.63 -1.35
C GLN A 172 -1.99 18.65 -2.24
N GLY A 173 -1.30 18.22 -3.30
CA GLY A 173 -0.61 19.11 -4.23
C GLY A 173 -0.92 18.76 -5.68
N ASP A 174 -0.18 19.37 -6.61
CA ASP A 174 -0.41 19.27 -8.06
C ASP A 174 0.87 18.82 -8.81
N LEU A 175 1.60 17.83 -8.27
CA LEU A 175 2.93 17.43 -8.77
C LEU A 175 2.94 17.14 -10.28
N PHE A 176 1.91 16.46 -10.78
CA PHE A 176 1.84 16.03 -12.18
C PHE A 176 1.46 17.15 -13.14
N LYS A 177 1.03 18.32 -12.65
CA LYS A 177 0.93 19.52 -13.47
C LYS A 177 2.30 20.01 -13.93
N ASP A 178 3.29 19.93 -13.04
CA ASP A 178 4.68 20.31 -13.33
C ASP A 178 5.42 19.18 -14.06
N PHE A 179 5.12 17.92 -13.75
CA PHE A 179 5.74 16.74 -14.37
C PHE A 179 4.68 15.75 -14.92
N PRO A 180 4.02 16.05 -16.05
CA PRO A 180 2.91 15.24 -16.57
C PRO A 180 3.31 13.83 -17.03
N THR A 181 4.60 13.58 -17.26
CA THR A 181 5.11 12.26 -17.67
C THR A 181 5.77 11.49 -16.51
N LEU A 182 5.84 12.07 -15.31
CA LEU A 182 6.38 11.39 -14.13
C LEU A 182 5.48 10.22 -13.75
N ARG A 183 6.08 9.08 -13.41
CA ARG A 183 5.34 7.85 -13.06
C ARG A 183 5.81 7.32 -11.72
N LEU A 184 4.87 7.18 -10.79
CA LEU A 184 5.13 6.70 -9.43
C LEU A 184 4.35 5.42 -9.17
N ILE A 185 5.03 4.42 -8.61
CA ILE A 185 4.43 3.15 -8.18
C ILE A 185 4.38 3.16 -6.66
N ILE A 186 3.21 2.99 -6.07
CA ILE A 186 3.04 2.83 -4.63
C ILE A 186 2.80 1.32 -4.37
N PRO A 187 3.71 0.63 -3.67
CA PRO A 187 3.66 -0.82 -3.49
C PRO A 187 2.58 -1.25 -2.50
N HIS A 188 2.55 -2.55 -2.20
CA HIS A 188 1.64 -3.18 -1.24
C HIS A 188 0.17 -2.90 -1.56
N GLY A 189 -0.19 -2.86 -2.84
CA GLY A 189 -1.53 -2.47 -3.29
C GLY A 189 -1.90 -1.03 -2.94
N GLY A 190 -0.94 -0.11 -2.84
CA GLY A 190 -1.20 1.27 -2.41
C GLY A 190 -1.41 1.41 -0.89
N GLY A 191 -0.94 0.46 -0.09
CA GLY A 191 -1.13 0.45 1.36
C GLY A 191 -2.61 0.37 1.75
N ALA A 192 -3.12 1.39 2.45
CA ALA A 192 -4.53 1.45 2.84
C ALA A 192 -5.42 2.20 1.82
N VAL A 193 -4.86 2.64 0.68
CA VAL A 193 -5.54 3.54 -0.25
C VAL A 193 -6.76 2.90 -0.91
N PRO A 194 -6.68 1.76 -1.61
CA PRO A 194 -7.86 1.17 -2.26
C PRO A 194 -8.94 0.78 -1.25
N TYR A 195 -8.54 0.26 -0.08
CA TYR A 195 -9.49 -0.09 0.98
C TYR A 195 -10.30 1.11 1.46
N HIS A 196 -9.70 2.30 1.45
CA HIS A 196 -10.36 3.56 1.79
C HIS A 196 -10.62 4.44 0.55
N TRP A 197 -10.76 3.87 -0.65
CA TRP A 197 -10.86 4.65 -1.90
C TRP A 197 -11.96 5.72 -1.86
N GLY A 198 -13.14 5.38 -1.35
CA GLY A 198 -14.24 6.36 -1.17
C GLY A 198 -13.89 7.53 -0.25
N ARG A 199 -13.05 7.31 0.78
CA ARG A 199 -12.55 8.39 1.64
C ARG A 199 -11.63 9.33 0.87
N TYR A 200 -10.73 8.81 0.04
CA TYR A 200 -9.81 9.64 -0.73
C TYR A 200 -10.52 10.43 -1.82
N ARG A 201 -11.51 9.84 -2.51
CA ARG A 201 -12.38 10.58 -3.43
C ARG A 201 -13.10 11.72 -2.73
N GLY A 202 -13.72 11.46 -1.58
CA GLY A 202 -14.37 12.52 -0.79
C GLY A 202 -13.39 13.57 -0.24
N LEU A 203 -12.15 13.19 0.07
CA LEU A 203 -11.11 14.15 0.49
C LEU A 203 -10.65 15.04 -0.67
N ALA A 204 -10.57 14.52 -1.89
CA ALA A 204 -10.28 15.35 -3.07
C ALA A 204 -11.33 16.46 -3.22
N ASP A 205 -12.63 16.12 -3.12
CA ASP A 205 -13.73 17.10 -3.13
C ASP A 205 -13.57 18.15 -2.01
N MET A 206 -13.31 17.70 -0.78
CA MET A 206 -13.15 18.57 0.39
C MET A 206 -11.95 19.51 0.28
N LEU A 207 -10.88 19.06 -0.37
CA LEU A 207 -9.68 19.85 -0.65
C LEU A 207 -9.80 20.66 -1.95
N LYS A 208 -10.93 20.57 -2.66
CA LYS A 208 -11.21 21.21 -3.94
C LYS A 208 -10.20 20.81 -5.03
N GLN A 209 -9.75 19.56 -4.99
CA GLN A 209 -8.91 18.96 -6.02
C GLN A 209 -9.77 18.31 -7.11
N PRO A 210 -9.22 18.10 -8.33
CA PRO A 210 -9.91 17.35 -9.37
C PRO A 210 -10.21 15.91 -8.91
N PRO A 211 -11.12 15.19 -9.60
CA PRO A 211 -11.33 13.76 -9.40
C PRO A 211 -10.00 13.01 -9.43
N LEU A 212 -9.84 11.98 -8.60
CA LEU A 212 -8.55 11.27 -8.46
C LEU A 212 -8.08 10.68 -9.79
N GLU A 213 -9.03 10.23 -10.61
CA GLU A 213 -8.82 9.68 -11.94
C GLU A 213 -8.05 10.67 -12.83
N GLU A 214 -8.42 11.95 -12.79
CA GLU A 214 -7.79 13.03 -13.56
C GLU A 214 -6.56 13.62 -12.84
N HIS A 215 -6.61 13.69 -11.51
CA HIS A 215 -5.60 14.36 -10.70
C HIS A 215 -4.31 13.53 -10.57
N LEU A 216 -4.46 12.21 -10.36
CA LEU A 216 -3.35 11.33 -9.98
C LEU A 216 -3.22 10.09 -10.86
N MET A 217 -4.33 9.49 -11.30
CA MET A 217 -4.29 8.13 -11.83
C MET A 217 -3.74 8.02 -13.25
N ASP A 218 -3.41 9.11 -13.94
CA ASP A 218 -2.57 9.00 -15.14
C ASP A 218 -1.09 8.72 -14.80
N ASN A 219 -0.67 9.00 -13.56
CA ASN A 219 0.72 9.00 -13.14
C ASN A 219 1.02 8.03 -11.98
N VAL A 220 0.00 7.60 -11.23
CA VAL A 220 0.14 6.74 -10.05
C VAL A 220 -0.34 5.31 -10.34
N PHE A 221 0.46 4.33 -9.92
CA PHE A 221 0.22 2.90 -10.12
C PHE A 221 0.35 2.14 -8.80
N PHE A 222 -0.38 1.05 -8.65
CA PHE A 222 -0.30 0.15 -7.50
C PHE A 222 0.14 -1.24 -7.94
N ASP A 223 0.99 -1.89 -7.13
CA ASP A 223 1.32 -3.30 -7.35
C ASP A 223 0.22 -4.24 -6.82
N THR A 224 0.39 -5.55 -7.03
CA THR A 224 -0.51 -6.58 -6.48
C THR A 224 0.08 -7.29 -5.25
N CYS A 225 0.97 -6.65 -4.49
CA CYS A 225 1.58 -7.22 -3.27
C CYS A 225 0.59 -7.20 -2.09
N VAL A 226 -0.55 -7.86 -2.28
CA VAL A 226 -1.66 -7.99 -1.33
C VAL A 226 -1.90 -9.47 -1.08
N TYR A 227 -1.60 -9.94 0.14
CA TYR A 227 -1.39 -11.36 0.44
C TYR A 227 -2.65 -12.13 0.83
N HIS A 228 -3.76 -11.89 0.15
CA HIS A 228 -4.96 -12.73 0.23
C HIS A 228 -5.96 -12.39 -0.89
N GLN A 229 -6.82 -13.35 -1.24
CA GLN A 229 -7.83 -13.17 -2.30
C GLN A 229 -8.74 -11.95 -2.09
N PRO A 230 -9.36 -11.72 -0.91
CA PRO A 230 -10.31 -10.62 -0.76
C PRO A 230 -9.70 -9.23 -0.96
N GLY A 231 -8.41 -9.07 -0.63
CA GLY A 231 -7.70 -7.82 -0.84
C GLY A 231 -7.42 -7.55 -2.33
N VAL A 232 -7.06 -8.59 -3.09
CA VAL A 232 -6.86 -8.47 -4.54
C VAL A 232 -8.19 -8.26 -5.27
N ASP A 233 -9.26 -8.92 -4.83
CA ASP A 233 -10.61 -8.70 -5.37
C ASP A 233 -11.04 -7.23 -5.17
N LEU A 234 -10.78 -6.66 -3.98
CA LEU A 234 -11.05 -5.26 -3.71
C LEU A 234 -10.22 -4.34 -4.61
N LEU A 235 -8.90 -4.58 -4.70
CA LEU A 235 -7.99 -3.78 -5.54
C LEU A 235 -8.50 -3.70 -6.99
N THR A 236 -8.80 -4.86 -7.58
CA THR A 236 -9.28 -4.97 -8.98
C THR A 236 -10.70 -4.46 -9.20
N THR A 237 -11.47 -4.25 -8.12
CA THR A 237 -12.83 -3.69 -8.19
C THR A 237 -12.83 -2.16 -8.17
N VAL A 238 -11.96 -1.54 -7.36
CA VAL A 238 -12.04 -0.08 -7.09
C VAL A 238 -10.98 0.74 -7.81
N ILE A 239 -9.91 0.09 -8.30
CA ILE A 239 -8.84 0.74 -9.05
C ILE A 239 -8.93 0.30 -10.51
N GLU A 240 -8.83 1.27 -11.41
CA GLU A 240 -8.85 1.02 -12.85
C GLU A 240 -7.71 0.10 -13.29
N THR A 241 -8.02 -0.83 -14.19
CA THR A 241 -7.06 -1.86 -14.62
C THR A 241 -5.72 -1.29 -15.11
N PRO A 242 -5.66 -0.17 -15.87
CA PRO A 242 -4.38 0.42 -16.28
C PRO A 242 -3.44 0.81 -15.12
N ASN A 243 -3.97 0.97 -13.91
CA ASN A 243 -3.22 1.39 -12.74
C ASN A 243 -2.68 0.24 -11.90
N ILE A 244 -2.98 -1.00 -12.25
CA ILE A 244 -2.59 -2.18 -11.49
C ILE A 244 -1.43 -2.88 -12.20
N LEU A 245 -0.34 -3.10 -11.47
CA LEU A 245 0.87 -3.79 -11.93
C LEU A 245 1.06 -5.09 -11.15
N PHE A 246 1.28 -6.20 -11.84
CA PHE A 246 1.59 -7.44 -11.14
C PHE A 246 2.89 -7.32 -10.32
N GLY A 247 2.82 -7.73 -9.06
CA GLY A 247 3.92 -7.81 -8.11
C GLY A 247 3.63 -8.84 -7.02
N SER A 248 4.69 -9.48 -6.51
CA SER A 248 4.59 -10.51 -5.47
C SER A 248 5.50 -10.31 -4.27
N GLU A 249 6.61 -9.57 -4.42
CA GLU A 249 7.64 -9.41 -3.38
C GLU A 249 8.10 -10.76 -2.79
N MET A 250 8.22 -11.79 -3.65
CA MET A 250 8.59 -13.14 -3.22
C MET A 250 9.92 -13.18 -2.47
N VAL A 251 9.99 -13.99 -1.41
CA VAL A 251 11.15 -14.07 -0.47
C VAL A 251 11.27 -12.80 0.40
N GLY A 252 10.17 -12.08 0.53
CA GLY A 252 10.05 -10.81 1.21
C GLY A 252 9.60 -10.87 2.66
N ALA A 253 8.63 -10.02 2.98
CA ALA A 253 8.08 -9.81 4.31
C ALA A 253 7.37 -11.05 4.88
N VAL A 254 6.61 -11.79 4.07
CA VAL A 254 5.82 -12.95 4.51
C VAL A 254 6.10 -14.16 3.62
N ARG A 255 6.96 -15.05 4.12
CA ARG A 255 7.48 -16.21 3.35
C ARG A 255 6.75 -17.52 3.62
N GLY A 256 5.78 -17.49 4.54
CA GLY A 256 5.09 -18.68 5.03
C GLY A 256 3.96 -19.15 4.11
N ILE A 257 3.56 -20.40 4.30
CA ILE A 257 2.30 -20.93 3.78
C ILE A 257 1.16 -20.40 4.64
N ASP A 258 0.11 -19.90 4.00
CA ASP A 258 -1.16 -19.58 4.65
C ASP A 258 -1.86 -20.89 5.06
N PRO A 259 -2.04 -21.15 6.37
CA PRO A 259 -2.70 -22.36 6.84
C PRO A 259 -4.17 -22.47 6.40
N ARG A 260 -4.79 -21.38 5.93
CA ARG A 260 -6.19 -21.37 5.47
C ARG A 260 -6.36 -21.85 4.03
N THR A 261 -5.32 -21.69 3.21
CA THR A 261 -5.38 -21.98 1.78
C THR A 261 -4.42 -23.10 1.37
N GLY A 262 -3.39 -23.38 2.18
CA GLY A 262 -2.33 -24.33 1.84
C GLY A 262 -1.34 -23.80 0.81
N HIS A 263 -1.40 -22.51 0.46
CA HIS A 263 -0.52 -21.85 -0.50
C HIS A 263 0.34 -20.78 0.17
N TYR A 264 1.42 -20.34 -0.47
CA TYR A 264 2.23 -19.24 0.04
C TYR A 264 1.43 -17.93 0.05
N PHE A 265 1.62 -17.12 1.09
CA PHE A 265 1.01 -15.79 1.17
C PHE A 265 1.43 -14.90 -0.01
N ASP A 266 2.70 -14.96 -0.39
CA ASP A 266 3.34 -14.15 -1.45
C ASP A 266 3.22 -14.77 -2.86
N ASP A 267 2.46 -15.86 -3.05
CA ASP A 267 2.10 -16.38 -4.38
C ASP A 267 0.93 -15.59 -4.98
N THR A 268 1.15 -14.28 -5.19
CA THR A 268 0.10 -13.32 -5.57
C THR A 268 -0.49 -13.58 -6.95
N LYS A 269 0.21 -14.33 -7.82
CA LYS A 269 -0.32 -14.73 -9.12
C LYS A 269 -1.64 -15.49 -8.97
N ARG A 270 -1.75 -16.35 -7.94
CA ARG A 270 -2.98 -17.11 -7.66
C ARG A 270 -4.17 -16.20 -7.47
N TYR A 271 -3.98 -15.07 -6.80
CA TYR A 271 -5.09 -14.15 -6.53
C TYR A 271 -5.55 -13.44 -7.80
N ILE A 272 -4.63 -13.05 -8.68
CA ILE A 272 -4.96 -12.45 -9.98
C ILE A 272 -5.59 -13.46 -10.94
N ASP A 273 -5.13 -14.72 -10.93
CA ASP A 273 -5.75 -15.79 -11.72
C ASP A 273 -7.23 -16.03 -11.32
N ASN A 274 -7.55 -15.89 -10.04
CA ASN A 274 -8.89 -16.09 -9.49
C ASN A 274 -9.74 -14.82 -9.43
N ALA A 275 -9.17 -13.64 -9.68
CA ALA A 275 -9.90 -12.38 -9.63
C ALA A 275 -10.99 -12.32 -10.72
N PRO A 276 -12.13 -11.66 -10.48
CA PRO A 276 -13.26 -11.57 -11.41
C PRO A 276 -12.98 -10.55 -12.54
N ILE A 277 -11.92 -10.78 -13.32
CA ILE A 277 -11.44 -9.91 -14.39
C ILE A 277 -11.40 -10.64 -15.74
N THR A 278 -11.50 -9.89 -16.83
CA THR A 278 -11.38 -10.42 -18.19
C THR A 278 -9.95 -10.83 -18.53
N ASP A 279 -9.79 -11.63 -19.59
CA ASP A 279 -8.47 -12.03 -20.10
C ASP A 279 -7.62 -10.83 -20.53
N ALA A 280 -8.25 -9.82 -21.14
CA ALA A 280 -7.59 -8.58 -21.53
C ALA A 280 -7.08 -7.81 -20.31
N GLN A 281 -7.89 -7.69 -19.24
CA GLN A 281 -7.47 -7.05 -18.00
C GLN A 281 -6.33 -7.83 -17.32
N ARG A 282 -6.43 -9.16 -17.31
CA ARG A 282 -5.39 -10.02 -16.74
C ARG A 282 -4.07 -9.88 -17.48
N HIS A 283 -4.09 -9.84 -18.82
CA HIS A 283 -2.90 -9.58 -19.62
C HIS A 283 -2.31 -8.18 -19.35
N ALA A 284 -3.16 -7.16 -19.23
CA ALA A 284 -2.71 -5.81 -18.87
C ALA A 284 -1.98 -5.80 -17.51
N ILE A 285 -2.54 -6.45 -16.50
CA ILE A 285 -1.94 -6.54 -15.15
C ILE A 285 -0.61 -7.30 -15.17
N PHE A 286 -0.54 -8.44 -15.87
CA PHE A 286 0.68 -9.25 -15.91
C PHE A 286 1.80 -8.66 -16.76
N GLU A 287 1.48 -7.91 -17.81
CA GLU A 287 2.49 -7.48 -18.78
C GLU A 287 2.24 -6.06 -19.32
N GLY A 288 1.06 -5.80 -19.90
CA GLY A 288 0.83 -4.60 -20.70
C GLY A 288 1.08 -3.30 -19.95
N ASN A 289 0.60 -3.21 -18.71
CA ASN A 289 0.80 -2.04 -17.87
C ASN A 289 2.26 -1.86 -17.46
N ALA A 290 2.97 -2.94 -17.12
CA ALA A 290 4.39 -2.87 -16.76
C ALA A 290 5.24 -2.39 -17.95
N ARG A 291 4.97 -2.88 -19.17
CA ARG A 291 5.65 -2.39 -20.39
C ARG A 291 5.41 -0.90 -20.61
N ARG A 292 4.18 -0.41 -20.40
CA ARG A 292 3.85 1.02 -20.50
C ARG A 292 4.52 1.88 -19.42
N VAL A 293 4.55 1.40 -18.17
CA VAL A 293 5.12 2.15 -17.03
C VAL A 293 6.64 2.17 -17.07
N PHE A 294 7.26 1.12 -17.61
CA PHE A 294 8.71 0.98 -17.79
C PHE A 294 9.08 0.95 -19.29
N PRO A 295 9.07 2.08 -20.02
CA PRO A 295 9.31 2.10 -21.47
C PRO A 295 10.64 1.47 -21.91
N ARG A 296 11.67 1.56 -21.06
CA ARG A 296 12.97 0.92 -21.31
C ARG A 296 12.92 -0.61 -21.23
N LEU A 297 12.03 -1.17 -20.42
CA LEU A 297 11.78 -2.61 -20.42
C LEU A 297 11.08 -3.00 -21.72
N ASP A 298 10.06 -2.25 -22.11
CA ASP A 298 9.33 -2.48 -23.35
C ASP A 298 10.23 -2.44 -24.60
N ALA A 299 11.10 -1.43 -24.70
CA ALA A 299 12.08 -1.33 -25.77
C ALA A 299 12.98 -2.58 -25.85
N LYS A 300 13.51 -3.03 -24.72
CA LYS A 300 14.35 -4.24 -24.64
C LYS A 300 13.60 -5.53 -24.98
N LEU A 301 12.30 -5.62 -24.69
CA LEU A 301 11.47 -6.76 -25.08
C LEU A 301 11.21 -6.76 -26.59
N LYS A 302 10.87 -5.59 -27.16
CA LYS A 302 10.68 -5.42 -28.61
C LYS A 302 11.94 -5.73 -29.42
N GLU A 303 13.12 -5.33 -28.93
CA GLU A 303 14.42 -5.70 -29.53
C GLU A 303 14.64 -7.21 -29.59
N ARG A 304 13.96 -7.99 -28.74
CA ARG A 304 14.01 -9.45 -28.70
C ARG A 304 12.86 -10.12 -29.45
N GLY A 305 11.98 -9.35 -30.10
CA GLY A 305 10.79 -9.86 -30.78
C GLY A 305 9.66 -10.30 -29.86
N LEU A 306 9.61 -9.75 -28.64
CA LEU A 306 8.57 -10.00 -27.62
C LEU A 306 7.63 -8.80 -27.46
#